data_AF-A0A9W9LET4-F1
#
_entry.id   AF-A0A9W9LET4-F1
#
_cell.length_a   1.000
_cell.length_b   1.000
_cell.length_c   1.000
_cell.angle_alpha   90.00
_cell.angle_beta   90.00
_cell.angle_gamma   90.00
#
_symmetry.space_group_name_H-M   'P 1'
#
loop_
_entity.id
_entity.type
_entity.pdbx_description
1 polymer ?
#
loop_
_entity_poly.entity_id
_entity_poly.type
_entity_poly.pdbx_seq_one_letter_code
_entity_poly.pdbx_strand_id
1 'polypeptide(L)'
;MKISTLSKYEGHEPRWMDSSSKSTLQECKVQKSKLKFKEMEHLAYLGETPYHPVQVDDFGIDRLQKKDWIKTKIVETDPRILPPNNTINKWEGLAAPGVLVIEEIKRKAGPYISEISQAVYERSFSIDTLKRIYILDVRNTDTLNFVSETLYTARNGLEWPDEEIRYWDKGTPEFNALLGTEIGQVVAHIVLGAFDRGTRHISRIGTAFLCDELQLQFELEATPSSPSHTAHLPASPAAAKSEPSEEQKQRLARLSASIRQFFAGQKKTSSTPGGPLNLKRKLMRPDDDESRDDGGKKRKRHRTQ
;
A
#
# COMPACT_ATOMS: atom_id res chain seq x y z
N MET A 1 3.65 3.78 25.07
CA MET A 1 3.94 2.34 25.23
C MET A 1 5.20 2.04 24.41
N LYS A 2 6.18 1.30 24.94
CA LYS A 2 7.31 0.80 24.12
C LYS A 2 6.92 -0.60 23.66
N ILE A 3 6.67 -0.78 22.37
CA ILE A 3 6.34 -2.08 21.78
C ILE A 3 7.64 -2.88 21.64
N SER A 4 7.84 -3.88 22.50
CA SER A 4 9.08 -4.68 22.56
C SER A 4 9.20 -5.77 21.48
N THR A 5 8.26 -5.84 20.55
CA THR A 5 8.16 -6.88 19.50
C THR A 5 8.45 -6.38 18.09
N LEU A 6 8.86 -5.11 17.92
CA LEU A 6 9.17 -4.55 16.61
C LEU A 6 10.59 -4.87 16.12
N SER A 7 11.35 -5.79 16.75
CA SER A 7 12.79 -5.92 16.53
C SER A 7 13.22 -6.24 15.08
N LYS A 8 12.35 -6.85 14.27
CA LYS A 8 12.60 -7.06 12.82
C LYS A 8 12.65 -5.72 12.05
N TYR A 9 11.96 -4.69 12.55
CA TYR A 9 11.84 -3.36 11.96
C TYR A 9 12.42 -2.25 12.86
N GLU A 10 13.06 -2.59 13.99
CA GLU A 10 13.86 -1.68 14.81
C GLU A 10 15.19 -1.37 14.09
N GLY A 11 15.07 -0.66 12.97
CA GLY A 11 16.17 0.13 12.42
C GLY A 11 16.07 1.54 12.96
N HIS A 12 17.21 2.19 13.20
CA HIS A 12 17.32 3.62 13.48
C HIS A 12 16.30 4.43 12.67
N GLU A 13 15.69 5.44 13.32
CA GLU A 13 14.86 6.45 12.65
C GLU A 13 15.46 6.75 11.27
N PRO A 14 14.71 6.60 10.18
CA PRO A 14 15.25 6.71 8.83
C PRO A 14 15.69 8.15 8.53
N ARG A 15 16.83 8.57 9.10
CA ARG A 15 17.49 9.86 8.95
C ARG A 15 17.88 10.14 7.50
N TRP A 16 17.84 9.13 6.65
CA TRP A 16 18.15 9.23 5.23
C TRP A 16 17.12 10.03 4.43
N MET A 17 15.88 10.19 4.90
CA MET A 17 14.89 11.08 4.27
C MET A 17 15.17 12.56 4.60
N ASP A 18 15.55 12.84 5.84
CA ASP A 18 15.57 14.21 6.37
C ASP A 18 16.90 14.94 6.17
N SER A 19 17.99 14.20 6.00
CA SER A 19 19.31 14.81 5.90
C SER A 19 19.61 15.32 4.49
N SER A 20 19.75 16.64 4.38
CA SER A 20 20.27 17.34 3.20
C SER A 20 21.81 17.42 3.18
N SER A 21 22.49 16.87 4.19
CA SER A 21 23.95 16.99 4.29
C SER A 21 24.66 16.16 3.20
N LYS A 22 25.77 16.70 2.69
CA LYS A 22 26.56 16.11 1.61
C LYS A 22 27.03 14.67 1.89
N SER A 23 27.25 14.30 3.16
CA SER A 23 27.66 12.95 3.54
C SER A 23 26.55 11.91 3.34
N THR A 24 25.30 12.26 3.66
CA THR A 24 24.14 11.36 3.54
C THR A 24 23.64 11.26 2.10
N LEU A 25 23.85 12.30 1.30
CA LEU A 25 23.69 12.28 -0.16
C LEU A 25 24.59 11.22 -0.83
N GLN A 26 25.77 10.98 -0.28
CA GLN A 26 26.75 10.04 -0.83
C GLN A 26 26.44 8.57 -0.51
N GLU A 27 25.65 8.31 0.53
CA GLU A 27 25.28 6.95 0.98
C GLU A 27 23.96 6.43 0.40
N CYS A 28 23.02 7.32 0.06
CA CYS A 28 21.71 6.87 -0.40
C CYS A 28 21.69 6.54 -1.89
N LYS A 29 21.45 5.27 -2.19
CA LYS A 29 21.44 4.71 -3.56
C LYS A 29 20.25 5.17 -4.40
N VAL A 30 19.17 5.65 -3.78
CA VAL A 30 17.97 6.10 -4.49
C VAL A 30 18.24 7.46 -5.14
N GLN A 31 18.16 7.50 -6.47
CA GLN A 31 18.32 8.70 -7.27
C GLN A 31 16.95 9.26 -7.67
N LYS A 32 16.90 10.54 -8.04
CA LYS A 32 15.69 11.11 -8.66
C LYS A 32 15.32 10.33 -9.91
N SER A 33 14.03 10.03 -10.08
CA SER A 33 13.59 9.32 -11.27
C SER A 33 13.74 10.21 -12.50
N LYS A 34 14.17 9.59 -13.61
CA LYS A 34 14.21 10.22 -14.94
C LYS A 34 13.09 9.74 -15.84
N LEU A 35 12.34 8.73 -15.40
CA LEU A 35 11.27 8.11 -16.17
C LEU A 35 10.16 9.13 -16.42
N LYS A 36 9.75 9.29 -17.67
CA LYS A 36 8.62 10.12 -18.07
C LYS A 36 7.48 9.26 -18.57
N PHE A 37 6.25 9.71 -18.34
CA PHE A 37 5.05 8.97 -18.73
C PHE A 37 5.03 8.60 -20.21
N LYS A 38 5.54 9.49 -21.08
CA LYS A 38 5.67 9.27 -22.52
C LYS A 38 6.44 7.99 -22.88
N GLU A 39 7.41 7.58 -22.06
CA GLU A 39 8.19 6.36 -22.28
C GLU A 39 7.37 5.09 -22.02
N MET A 40 6.27 5.19 -21.26
CA MET A 40 5.37 4.08 -20.92
C MET A 40 3.99 4.21 -21.57
N GLU A 41 3.76 5.25 -22.37
CA GLU A 41 2.46 5.56 -22.95
C GLU A 41 1.93 4.40 -23.83
N HIS A 42 2.83 3.69 -24.51
CA HIS A 42 2.50 2.49 -25.30
C HIS A 42 2.00 1.29 -24.48
N LEU A 43 2.23 1.29 -23.16
CA LEU A 43 1.74 0.28 -22.21
C LEU A 43 0.54 0.77 -21.40
N ALA A 44 0.20 2.05 -21.56
CA ALA A 44 -0.80 2.71 -20.73
C ALA A 44 -2.19 2.63 -21.39
N TYR A 45 -3.15 2.16 -20.60
CA TYR A 45 -4.56 2.40 -20.79
C TYR A 45 -4.99 3.59 -19.94
N LEU A 46 -5.46 4.64 -20.59
CA LEU A 46 -6.04 5.79 -19.93
C LEU A 46 -7.54 5.55 -19.77
N GLY A 47 -8.01 5.50 -18.53
CA GLY A 47 -9.45 5.37 -18.28
C GLY A 47 -10.16 6.65 -18.69
N GLU A 48 -11.11 6.55 -19.63
CA GLU A 48 -11.95 7.69 -20.05
C GLU A 48 -13.04 8.02 -19.01
N THR A 49 -13.27 7.14 -18.04
CA THR A 49 -14.33 7.32 -17.07
C THR A 49 -13.86 8.17 -15.90
N PRO A 50 -14.57 9.27 -15.57
CA PRO A 50 -14.33 9.96 -14.33
C PRO A 50 -14.60 8.95 -13.21
N TYR A 51 -13.56 8.59 -12.47
CA TYR A 51 -13.58 7.57 -11.43
C TYR A 51 -13.20 8.26 -10.13
N HIS A 52 -14.05 8.11 -9.12
CA HIS A 52 -13.83 8.63 -7.79
C HIS A 52 -13.74 7.43 -6.86
N PRO A 53 -12.58 7.21 -6.22
CA PRO A 53 -12.39 6.05 -5.38
C PRO A 53 -13.17 6.27 -4.08
N VAL A 54 -14.33 5.61 -3.95
CA VAL A 54 -15.24 5.73 -2.80
C VAL A 54 -14.51 5.49 -1.47
N GLN A 55 -13.51 4.62 -1.49
CA GLN A 55 -12.65 4.26 -0.36
C GLN A 55 -11.84 5.45 0.21
N VAL A 56 -11.64 6.49 -0.59
CA VAL A 56 -10.76 7.62 -0.22
C VAL A 56 -11.54 8.74 0.47
N ASP A 57 -12.87 8.74 0.36
CA ASP A 57 -13.74 9.71 1.05
C ASP A 57 -13.66 9.55 2.58
N ASP A 58 -13.49 8.33 3.07
CA ASP A 58 -13.37 8.05 4.51
C ASP A 58 -12.10 8.67 5.12
N PHE A 59 -11.07 8.94 4.30
CA PHE A 59 -9.88 9.71 4.69
C PHE A 59 -10.02 11.23 4.51
N GLY A 60 -11.22 11.71 4.19
CA GLY A 60 -11.57 13.13 4.11
C GLY A 60 -11.13 13.83 2.83
N ILE A 61 -11.17 13.16 1.67
CA ILE A 61 -10.94 13.79 0.35
C ILE A 61 -12.22 14.40 -0.24
N ASP A 62 -13.14 14.84 0.61
CA ASP A 62 -14.45 15.43 0.25
C ASP A 62 -14.36 16.70 -0.64
N ARG A 63 -13.16 17.25 -0.86
CA ARG A 63 -12.96 18.51 -1.58
C ARG A 63 -12.63 18.38 -3.07
N LEU A 64 -12.25 17.20 -3.55
CA LEU A 64 -11.89 17.01 -4.96
C LEU A 64 -13.12 16.61 -5.78
N GLN A 65 -13.36 17.29 -6.90
CA GLN A 65 -14.47 16.93 -7.79
C GLN A 65 -14.09 15.71 -8.62
N LYS A 66 -15.10 14.93 -9.02
CA LYS A 66 -14.94 13.73 -9.86
C LYS A 66 -14.11 13.97 -11.14
N LYS A 67 -14.16 15.18 -11.70
CA LYS A 67 -13.43 15.59 -12.91
C LYS A 67 -11.94 15.85 -12.68
N ASP A 68 -11.52 16.00 -11.44
CA ASP A 68 -10.13 16.32 -11.07
C ASP A 68 -9.25 15.05 -11.05
N TRP A 69 -9.88 13.87 -11.14
CA TRP A 69 -9.23 12.58 -11.07
C TRP A 69 -8.86 12.03 -12.44
N ILE A 70 -7.63 11.56 -12.54
CA ILE A 70 -7.08 10.97 -13.75
C ILE A 70 -6.71 9.52 -13.45
N LYS A 71 -7.54 8.58 -13.90
CA LYS A 71 -7.27 7.15 -13.76
C LYS A 71 -6.29 6.68 -14.84
N THR A 72 -5.25 5.97 -14.40
CA THR A 72 -4.21 5.43 -15.27
C THR A 72 -3.99 3.96 -14.94
N LYS A 73 -3.85 3.15 -15.98
CA LYS A 73 -3.55 1.73 -15.86
C LYS A 73 -2.41 1.40 -16.81
N ILE A 74 -1.31 0.87 -16.30
CA ILE A 74 -0.16 0.46 -17.09
C ILE A 74 -0.04 -1.06 -16.93
N VAL A 75 -0.12 -1.79 -18.04
CA VAL A 75 -0.10 -3.25 -18.02
C VAL A 75 0.92 -3.76 -19.03
N GLU A 76 1.79 -4.64 -18.57
CA GLU A 76 2.71 -5.38 -19.42
C GLU A 76 2.38 -6.87 -19.32
N THR A 77 2.20 -7.52 -20.47
CA THR A 77 1.83 -8.92 -20.57
C THR A 77 2.93 -9.74 -21.24
N ASP A 78 3.16 -10.97 -20.77
CA ASP A 78 3.99 -11.95 -21.48
C ASP A 78 3.12 -12.75 -22.46
N PRO A 79 3.30 -12.60 -23.79
CA PRO A 79 2.46 -13.28 -24.78
C PRO A 79 2.62 -14.81 -24.75
N ARG A 80 3.63 -15.34 -24.05
CA ARG A 80 3.86 -16.79 -23.89
C ARG A 80 3.00 -17.41 -22.79
N ILE A 81 2.42 -16.59 -21.92
CA ILE A 81 1.53 -17.03 -20.84
C ILE A 81 0.09 -16.80 -21.30
N LEU A 82 -0.80 -17.77 -21.03
CA LEU A 82 -2.21 -17.63 -21.39
C LEU A 82 -2.95 -16.69 -20.41
N PRO A 83 -3.90 -15.87 -20.90
CA PRO A 83 -4.81 -15.12 -20.05
C PRO A 83 -5.58 -16.05 -19.08
N PRO A 84 -5.96 -15.56 -17.88
CA PRO A 84 -5.78 -14.19 -17.38
C PRO A 84 -4.41 -13.92 -16.74
N ASN A 85 -3.53 -14.93 -16.66
CA ASN A 85 -2.32 -14.90 -15.85
C ASN A 85 -1.11 -14.28 -16.56
N ASN A 86 -1.30 -13.77 -17.78
CA ASN A 86 -0.22 -13.26 -18.61
C ASN A 86 0.29 -11.87 -18.19
N THR A 87 -0.37 -11.20 -17.25
CA THR A 87 0.10 -9.91 -16.71
C THR A 87 1.34 -10.12 -15.86
N ILE A 88 2.49 -9.65 -16.35
CA ILE A 88 3.77 -9.73 -15.65
C ILE A 88 4.04 -8.49 -14.81
N ASN A 89 3.62 -7.32 -15.31
CA ASN A 89 3.71 -6.06 -14.58
C ASN A 89 2.38 -5.31 -14.69
N LYS A 90 1.97 -4.68 -13.59
CA LYS A 90 0.77 -3.87 -13.51
C LYS A 90 0.99 -2.71 -12.55
N TRP A 91 0.48 -1.56 -12.96
CA TRP A 91 0.27 -0.40 -12.10
C TRP A 91 -1.12 0.13 -12.42
N GLU A 92 -1.96 0.32 -11.42
CA GLU A 92 -3.29 0.92 -11.57
C GLU A 92 -3.50 1.92 -10.43
N GLY A 93 -4.00 3.09 -10.76
CA GLY A 93 -4.16 4.16 -9.79
C GLY A 93 -4.79 5.42 -10.37
N LEU A 94 -4.89 6.43 -9.52
CA LEU A 94 -5.43 7.73 -9.86
C LEU A 94 -4.50 8.84 -9.39
N ALA A 95 -4.49 9.94 -10.14
CA ALA A 95 -3.86 11.18 -9.70
C ALA A 95 -4.87 12.32 -9.72
N ALA A 96 -4.76 13.21 -8.74
CA ALA A 96 -5.49 14.47 -8.67
C ALA A 96 -4.60 15.55 -8.04
N PRO A 97 -4.98 16.84 -8.07
CA PRO A 97 -4.19 17.90 -7.43
C PRO A 97 -3.90 17.57 -5.95
N GLY A 98 -2.62 17.44 -5.62
CA GLY A 98 -2.14 17.07 -4.29
C GLY A 98 -2.30 15.62 -3.83
N VAL A 99 -2.88 14.73 -4.63
CA VAL A 99 -3.19 13.35 -4.21
C VAL A 99 -2.79 12.32 -5.27
N LEU A 100 -2.09 11.27 -4.83
CA LEU A 100 -1.84 10.08 -5.62
C LEU A 100 -2.49 8.87 -4.94
N VAL A 101 -3.26 8.09 -5.69
CA VAL A 101 -3.89 6.84 -5.23
C VAL A 101 -3.32 5.69 -6.06
N ILE A 102 -2.86 4.64 -5.39
CA ILE A 102 -2.33 3.43 -6.00
C ILE A 102 -3.26 2.29 -5.58
N GLU A 103 -3.94 1.68 -6.54
CA GLU A 103 -4.95 0.64 -6.32
C GLU A 103 -4.35 -0.75 -6.47
N GLU A 104 -3.54 -0.96 -7.51
CA GLU A 104 -2.97 -2.26 -7.77
C GLU A 104 -1.55 -2.15 -8.33
N ILE A 105 -0.63 -2.89 -7.73
CA ILE A 105 0.75 -2.96 -8.18
C ILE A 105 1.21 -4.40 -8.27
N LYS A 106 1.86 -4.73 -9.38
CA LYS A 106 2.54 -6.00 -9.60
C LYS A 106 3.79 -5.71 -10.40
N ARG A 107 4.95 -6.17 -9.93
CA ARG A 107 6.21 -5.95 -10.66
C ARG A 107 7.11 -7.15 -10.58
N LYS A 108 7.57 -7.59 -11.75
CA LYS A 108 8.60 -8.62 -11.95
C LYS A 108 9.89 -8.04 -12.52
N ALA A 109 9.80 -7.06 -13.43
CA ALA A 109 10.96 -6.45 -14.09
C ALA A 109 10.67 -5.04 -14.61
N GLY A 110 11.71 -4.28 -14.95
CA GLY A 110 11.64 -2.93 -15.52
C GLY A 110 11.74 -1.81 -14.47
N PRO A 111 11.37 -0.56 -14.82
CA PRO A 111 11.30 0.56 -13.87
C PRO A 111 10.59 0.23 -12.55
N TYR A 112 11.03 0.85 -11.45
CA TYR A 112 10.42 0.61 -10.14
C TYR A 112 9.02 1.23 -10.05
N ILE A 113 8.15 0.66 -9.20
CA ILE A 113 6.80 1.21 -8.95
C ILE A 113 6.87 2.68 -8.51
N SER A 114 7.90 3.06 -7.75
CA SER A 114 8.10 4.44 -7.33
C SER A 114 8.28 5.41 -8.50
N GLU A 115 9.06 5.01 -9.49
CA GLU A 115 9.32 5.80 -10.70
C GLU A 115 8.06 5.89 -11.58
N ILE A 116 7.32 4.79 -11.70
CA ILE A 116 6.06 4.75 -12.45
C ILE A 116 5.04 5.70 -11.80
N SER A 117 4.87 5.60 -10.48
CA SER A 117 3.99 6.45 -9.69
C SER A 117 4.32 7.94 -9.85
N GLN A 118 5.60 8.29 -9.79
CA GLN A 118 6.05 9.67 -10.02
C GLN A 118 5.71 10.13 -11.44
N ALA A 119 6.05 9.33 -12.46
CA ALA A 119 5.78 9.67 -13.85
C ALA A 119 4.28 9.84 -14.13
N VAL A 120 3.42 9.00 -13.52
CA VAL A 120 1.96 9.12 -13.65
C VAL A 120 1.45 10.42 -13.04
N TYR A 121 1.93 10.79 -11.85
CA TYR A 121 1.53 12.04 -11.21
C TYR A 121 2.01 13.27 -12.00
N GLU A 122 3.31 13.27 -12.36
CA GLU A 122 3.98 14.36 -13.09
C GLU A 122 3.42 14.59 -14.50
N ARG A 123 2.67 13.63 -15.05
CA ARG A 123 1.99 13.81 -16.33
C ARG A 123 1.05 15.02 -16.32
N SER A 124 0.38 15.26 -15.20
CA SER A 124 -0.72 16.22 -15.13
C SER A 124 -0.58 17.24 -14.01
N PHE A 125 0.26 16.97 -13.00
CA PHE A 125 0.44 17.83 -11.85
C PHE A 125 1.92 18.03 -11.55
N SER A 126 2.30 19.21 -11.06
CA SER A 126 3.67 19.42 -10.58
C SER A 126 3.90 18.55 -9.33
N ILE A 127 5.03 17.84 -9.27
CA ILE A 127 5.36 16.97 -8.14
C ILE A 127 5.39 17.71 -6.80
N ASP A 128 5.74 19.00 -6.81
CA ASP A 128 5.75 19.87 -5.62
C ASP A 128 4.38 20.03 -4.97
N THR A 129 3.31 19.76 -5.72
CA THR A 129 1.93 19.85 -5.23
C THR A 129 1.48 18.60 -4.49
N LEU A 130 2.17 17.46 -4.64
CA LEU A 130 1.81 16.20 -4.01
C LEU A 130 1.91 16.30 -2.47
N LYS A 131 0.80 16.01 -1.79
CA LYS A 131 0.65 16.10 -0.33
C LYS A 131 0.26 14.77 0.31
N ARG A 132 -0.43 13.90 -0.43
CA ARG A 132 -0.92 12.62 0.10
C ARG A 132 -0.76 11.50 -0.90
N ILE A 133 -0.35 10.34 -0.41
CA ILE A 133 -0.30 9.09 -1.18
C ILE A 133 -1.19 8.08 -0.48
N TYR A 134 -2.07 7.44 -1.24
CA TYR A 134 -2.95 6.38 -0.77
C TYR A 134 -2.58 5.08 -1.46
N ILE A 135 -2.49 4.00 -0.68
CA ILE A 135 -2.37 2.64 -1.17
C ILE A 135 -3.65 1.91 -0.77
N LEU A 136 -4.44 1.54 -1.76
CA LEU A 136 -5.68 0.79 -1.56
C LEU A 136 -5.40 -0.71 -1.73
N ASP A 137 -6.32 -1.53 -1.23
CA ASP A 137 -6.35 -2.98 -1.42
C ASP A 137 -4.99 -3.65 -1.16
N VAL A 138 -4.38 -3.35 -0.01
CA VAL A 138 -3.05 -3.86 0.35
C VAL A 138 -3.11 -5.37 0.59
N ARG A 139 -2.80 -6.14 -0.45
CA ARG A 139 -2.65 -7.61 -0.43
C ARG A 139 -1.21 -8.09 -0.19
N ASN A 140 -0.26 -7.17 -0.13
CA ASN A 140 1.14 -7.49 0.11
C ASN A 140 1.29 -8.19 1.47
N THR A 141 1.77 -9.43 1.49
CA THR A 141 1.79 -10.26 2.70
C THR A 141 2.70 -9.71 3.79
N ASP A 142 3.83 -9.08 3.45
CA ASP A 142 4.73 -8.48 4.45
C ASP A 142 4.01 -7.34 5.19
N THR A 143 3.40 -6.42 4.45
CA THR A 143 2.70 -5.27 5.00
C THR A 143 1.41 -5.68 5.73
N LEU A 144 0.60 -6.55 5.11
CA LEU A 144 -0.66 -7.00 5.67
C LEU A 144 -0.43 -7.76 6.98
N ASN A 145 0.50 -8.72 7.02
CA ASN A 145 0.79 -9.49 8.22
C ASN A 145 1.42 -8.60 9.31
N PHE A 146 2.27 -7.65 8.93
CA PHE A 146 2.79 -6.68 9.89
C PHE A 146 1.63 -5.92 10.57
N VAL A 147 0.70 -5.40 9.79
CA VAL A 147 -0.44 -4.64 10.33
C VAL A 147 -1.33 -5.55 11.19
N SER A 148 -1.79 -6.68 10.67
CA SER A 148 -2.80 -7.52 11.33
C SER A 148 -2.25 -8.36 12.49
N GLU A 149 -1.01 -8.83 12.41
CA GLU A 149 -0.44 -9.78 13.38
C GLU A 149 0.54 -9.14 14.36
N THR A 150 1.11 -7.97 14.02
CA THR A 150 2.14 -7.31 14.85
C THR A 150 1.68 -5.97 15.41
N LEU A 151 1.11 -5.11 14.56
CA LEU A 151 0.68 -3.77 14.95
C LEU A 151 -0.66 -3.83 15.72
N TYR A 152 -1.69 -4.42 15.14
CA TYR A 152 -3.04 -4.49 15.71
C TYR A 152 -3.23 -5.74 16.58
N THR A 153 -2.61 -5.71 17.76
CA THR A 153 -2.71 -6.82 18.73
C THR A 153 -3.25 -6.34 20.07
N ALA A 154 -3.90 -7.25 20.80
CA ALA A 154 -4.39 -6.95 22.15
C ALA A 154 -3.26 -6.47 23.09
N ARG A 155 -2.01 -6.88 22.85
CA ARG A 155 -0.83 -6.41 23.60
C ARG A 155 -0.54 -4.92 23.38
N ASN A 156 -0.87 -4.41 22.20
CA ASN A 156 -0.74 -2.99 21.85
C ASN A 156 -2.02 -2.21 22.17
N GLY A 157 -3.05 -2.86 22.75
CA GLY A 157 -4.35 -2.24 23.02
C GLY A 157 -5.19 -2.02 21.76
N LEU A 158 -4.95 -2.82 20.72
CA LEU A 158 -5.61 -2.72 19.41
C LEU A 158 -6.21 -4.07 19.02
N GLU A 159 -7.19 -4.05 18.13
CA GLU A 159 -7.84 -5.24 17.59
C GLU A 159 -7.83 -5.18 16.06
N TRP A 160 -7.71 -6.35 15.42
CA TRP A 160 -7.78 -6.46 13.96
C TRP A 160 -9.00 -7.31 13.55
N PRO A 161 -9.85 -6.83 12.63
CA PRO A 161 -9.83 -5.49 12.03
C PRO A 161 -10.24 -4.40 13.03
N ASP A 162 -9.75 -3.18 12.81
CA ASP A 162 -10.18 -2.00 13.57
C ASP A 162 -11.21 -1.21 12.74
N GLU A 163 -12.30 -0.78 13.37
CA GLU A 163 -13.33 0.05 12.74
C GLU A 163 -12.89 1.52 12.60
N GLU A 164 -11.84 1.94 13.34
CA GLU A 164 -11.32 3.29 13.31
C GLU A 164 -10.08 3.44 12.42
N ILE A 165 -9.99 4.59 11.74
CA ILE A 165 -8.74 5.02 11.10
C ILE A 165 -7.74 5.40 12.20
N ARG A 166 -6.59 4.73 12.22
CA ARG A 166 -5.49 5.06 13.15
C ARG A 166 -4.43 5.86 12.44
N TYR A 167 -3.86 6.82 13.14
CA TYR A 167 -2.76 7.65 12.64
C TYR A 167 -1.51 7.44 13.48
N TRP A 168 -0.39 7.27 12.79
CA TRP A 168 0.93 7.06 13.35
C TRP A 168 1.80 8.24 12.95
N ASP A 169 2.13 9.09 13.91
CA ASP A 169 2.97 10.26 13.67
C ASP A 169 4.45 9.88 13.55
N LYS A 170 5.20 10.66 12.77
CA LYS A 170 6.64 10.52 12.65
C LYS A 170 7.33 10.51 14.02
N GLY A 171 8.34 9.65 14.16
CA GLY A 171 9.11 9.46 15.40
C GLY A 171 8.52 8.40 16.33
N THR A 172 7.34 7.87 16.05
CA THR A 172 6.78 6.72 16.78
C THR A 172 7.38 5.39 16.27
N PRO A 173 7.54 4.36 17.13
CA PRO A 173 7.98 3.04 16.71
C PRO A 173 7.08 2.43 15.61
N GLU A 174 5.77 2.64 15.71
CA GLU A 174 4.76 2.15 14.78
C GLU A 174 4.94 2.76 13.40
N PHE A 175 5.17 4.08 13.33
CA PHE A 175 5.49 4.78 12.10
C PHE A 175 6.75 4.23 11.43
N ASN A 176 7.83 4.04 12.19
CA ASN A 176 9.09 3.52 11.65
C ASN A 176 8.94 2.09 11.14
N ALA A 177 8.19 1.25 11.87
CA ALA A 177 7.94 -0.12 11.47
C ALA A 177 7.05 -0.20 10.22
N LEU A 178 6.02 0.65 10.10
CA LEU A 178 5.20 0.77 8.89
C LEU A 178 6.03 1.19 7.68
N LEU A 179 6.94 2.17 7.82
CA LEU A 179 7.88 2.54 6.76
C LEU A 179 8.84 1.41 6.38
N GLY A 180 9.14 0.51 7.33
CA GLY A 180 10.00 -0.65 7.13
C GLY A 180 9.36 -1.77 6.31
N THR A 181 8.03 -1.80 6.18
CA THR A 181 7.30 -2.78 5.35
C THR A 181 7.56 -2.57 3.86
N GLU A 182 7.30 -3.58 3.02
CA GLU A 182 7.49 -3.45 1.57
C GLU A 182 6.70 -2.28 0.96
N ILE A 183 5.45 -2.05 1.36
CA ILE A 183 4.66 -0.92 0.87
C ILE A 183 5.15 0.41 1.42
N GLY A 184 5.51 0.46 2.71
CA GLY A 184 6.12 1.64 3.32
C GLY A 184 7.40 2.06 2.59
N GLN A 185 8.23 1.08 2.23
CA GLN A 185 9.43 1.29 1.43
C GLN A 185 9.09 1.81 0.03
N VAL A 186 8.10 1.25 -0.67
CA VAL A 186 7.68 1.76 -1.99
C VAL A 186 7.32 3.24 -1.91
N VAL A 187 6.53 3.66 -0.91
CA VAL A 187 6.15 5.06 -0.74
C VAL A 187 7.34 5.93 -0.38
N ALA A 188 8.24 5.46 0.48
CA ALA A 188 9.45 6.21 0.81
C ALA A 188 10.37 6.38 -0.41
N HIS A 189 10.44 5.39 -1.32
CA HIS A 189 11.13 5.52 -2.60
C HIS A 189 10.44 6.50 -3.56
N ILE A 190 9.11 6.61 -3.55
CA ILE A 190 8.38 7.65 -4.29
C ILE A 190 8.85 9.02 -3.79
N VAL A 191 8.80 9.26 -2.48
CA VAL A 191 9.17 10.56 -1.88
C VAL A 191 10.63 10.92 -2.19
N LEU A 192 11.56 9.98 -2.06
CA LEU A 192 12.96 10.21 -2.41
C LEU A 192 13.22 10.46 -3.89
N GLY A 193 12.46 9.78 -4.77
CA GLY A 193 12.59 9.96 -6.22
C GLY A 193 11.99 11.29 -6.70
N ALA A 194 10.93 11.73 -6.01
CA ALA A 194 10.12 12.90 -6.33
C ALA A 194 10.75 14.22 -5.90
N PHE A 195 11.32 14.29 -4.70
CA PHE A 195 11.71 15.55 -4.07
C PHE A 195 13.21 15.67 -3.84
N ASP A 196 13.70 16.90 -3.76
CA ASP A 196 15.05 17.12 -3.24
C ASP A 196 15.14 16.68 -1.78
N ARG A 197 16.28 16.10 -1.40
CA ARG A 197 16.46 15.57 -0.04
C ARG A 197 16.30 16.66 0.99
N GLY A 198 15.63 16.32 2.09
CA GLY A 198 15.36 17.26 3.17
C GLY A 198 14.36 18.36 2.83
N THR A 199 13.68 18.33 1.67
CA THR A 199 12.62 19.31 1.34
C THR A 199 11.21 18.80 1.64
N ARG A 200 11.03 17.48 1.63
CA ARG A 200 9.78 16.79 1.93
C ARG A 200 10.06 15.54 2.75
N HIS A 201 9.13 15.21 3.64
CA HIS A 201 9.15 13.98 4.41
C HIS A 201 7.73 13.47 4.63
N ILE A 202 7.59 12.18 4.96
CA ILE A 202 6.34 11.60 5.41
C ILE A 202 6.14 12.00 6.88
N SER A 203 5.11 12.78 7.20
CA SER A 203 4.88 13.25 8.57
C SER A 203 3.96 12.31 9.37
N ARG A 204 3.08 11.59 8.67
CA ARG A 204 2.07 10.71 9.28
C ARG A 204 1.69 9.58 8.34
N ILE A 205 1.40 8.42 8.93
CA ILE A 205 0.82 7.25 8.24
C ILE A 205 -0.55 6.94 8.83
N GLY A 206 -1.58 6.84 8.00
CA GLY A 206 -2.90 6.35 8.37
C GLY A 206 -3.06 4.88 8.00
N THR A 207 -3.64 4.08 8.88
CA THR A 207 -4.06 2.69 8.63
C THR A 207 -5.56 2.58 8.81
N ALA A 208 -6.25 1.97 7.85
CA ALA A 208 -7.68 1.73 7.91
C ALA A 208 -8.03 0.36 7.34
N PHE A 209 -9.04 -0.29 7.90
CA PHE A 209 -9.65 -1.49 7.32
C PHE A 209 -11.02 -1.13 6.77
N LEU A 210 -11.09 -0.86 5.46
CA LEU A 210 -12.27 -0.33 4.79
C LEU A 210 -12.60 -1.22 3.60
N CYS A 211 -13.89 -1.53 3.43
CA CYS A 211 -14.37 -2.44 2.39
C CYS A 211 -13.67 -3.82 2.41
N ASP A 212 -13.44 -4.37 3.61
CA ASP A 212 -12.77 -5.64 3.86
C ASP A 212 -11.29 -5.69 3.42
N GLU A 213 -10.67 -4.53 3.19
CA GLU A 213 -9.27 -4.42 2.77
C GLU A 213 -8.46 -3.44 3.64
N LEU A 214 -7.18 -3.73 3.79
CA LEU A 214 -6.22 -2.80 4.38
C LEU A 214 -5.94 -1.66 3.41
N GLN A 215 -6.05 -0.43 3.90
CA GLN A 215 -5.69 0.79 3.20
C GLN A 215 -4.67 1.59 4.01
N LEU A 216 -3.74 2.22 3.29
CA LEU A 216 -2.71 3.05 3.88
C LEU A 216 -2.76 4.46 3.29
N GLN A 217 -2.64 5.45 4.16
CA GLN A 217 -2.47 6.85 3.80
C GLN A 217 -1.09 7.32 4.25
N PHE A 218 -0.40 8.09 3.42
CA PHE A 218 0.85 8.75 3.75
C PHE A 218 0.71 10.25 3.54
N GLU A 219 0.85 11.03 4.61
CA GLU A 219 0.84 12.50 4.53
C GLU A 219 2.26 13.02 4.37
N LEU A 220 2.43 13.97 3.45
CA LEU A 220 3.71 14.59 3.13
C LEU A 220 3.73 16.04 3.60
N GLU A 221 4.81 16.43 4.26
CA GLU A 221 5.03 17.79 4.71
C GLU A 221 6.33 18.37 4.15
N ALA A 222 6.33 19.69 3.98
CA ALA A 222 7.54 20.44 3.72
C ALA A 222 8.41 20.43 4.98
N THR A 223 9.69 20.15 4.82
CA THR A 223 10.63 20.42 5.92
C THR A 223 10.74 21.94 6.07
N PRO A 224 10.62 22.50 7.28
CA PRO A 224 10.90 23.90 7.50
C PRO A 224 12.37 24.13 7.15
N SER A 225 12.63 24.78 6.01
CA SER A 225 13.97 25.20 5.63
C SER A 225 14.54 26.06 6.76
N SER A 226 15.73 25.72 7.27
CA SER A 226 16.51 26.66 8.07
C SER A 226 16.58 28.01 7.32
N PRO A 227 16.22 29.14 7.96
CA PRO A 227 15.87 30.35 7.25
C PRO A 227 17.09 30.99 6.61
N SER A 228 17.08 31.10 5.29
CA SER A 228 17.77 32.18 4.58
C SER A 228 16.77 32.87 3.66
N HIS A 229 15.93 33.70 4.26
CA HIS A 229 15.68 35.09 3.88
C HIS A 229 14.42 35.59 4.58
N THR A 230 14.64 36.56 5.45
CA THR A 230 13.65 37.34 6.17
C THR A 230 12.66 37.98 5.21
N ALA A 231 11.38 37.60 5.31
CA ALA A 231 10.27 38.50 5.04
C ALA A 231 9.33 38.39 6.25
N HIS A 232 9.43 39.39 7.12
CA HIS A 232 8.46 39.67 8.18
C HIS A 232 7.05 39.77 7.58
N LEU A 233 6.06 39.15 8.22
CA LEU A 233 4.71 39.66 8.54
C LEU A 233 3.93 38.61 9.36
N PRO A 234 2.87 38.99 10.10
CA PRO A 234 2.79 38.71 11.53
C PRO A 234 1.94 37.49 11.88
N ALA A 235 2.17 37.03 13.10
CA ALA A 235 1.53 35.90 13.76
C ALA A 235 -0.01 35.97 13.71
N SER A 236 -0.63 34.83 13.38
CA SER A 236 -2.05 34.55 13.57
C SER A 236 -2.19 33.37 14.56
N PRO A 237 -3.17 33.39 15.48
CA PRO A 237 -3.10 32.65 16.71
C PRO A 237 -3.64 31.21 16.62
N ALA A 238 -2.95 30.34 17.34
CA ALA A 238 -3.39 29.09 17.98
C ALA A 238 -4.63 28.37 17.39
N ALA A 239 -4.39 27.29 16.65
CA ALA A 239 -5.40 26.31 16.28
C ALA A 239 -5.88 25.55 17.53
N ALA A 240 -7.12 25.83 17.92
CA ALA A 240 -7.88 25.00 18.84
C ALA A 240 -8.14 23.62 18.21
N LYS A 241 -8.05 22.56 19.03
CA LYS A 241 -8.50 21.21 18.68
C LYS A 241 -10.00 21.28 18.39
N SER A 242 -10.40 21.25 17.13
CA SER A 242 -11.81 21.18 16.74
C SER A 242 -12.28 19.72 16.87
N GLU A 243 -13.22 19.49 17.78
CA GLU A 243 -13.99 18.24 17.81
C GLU A 243 -14.73 18.03 16.47
N PRO A 244 -14.93 16.78 16.03
CA PRO A 244 -15.75 16.48 14.86
C PRO A 244 -17.15 17.07 15.03
N SER A 245 -17.65 17.72 13.99
CA SER A 245 -19.02 18.27 14.00
C SER A 245 -20.04 17.16 14.27
N GLU A 246 -21.17 17.49 14.91
CA GLU A 246 -22.24 16.52 15.18
C GLU A 246 -22.78 15.85 13.90
N GLU A 247 -22.63 16.52 12.75
CA GLU A 247 -22.98 15.96 11.45
C GLU A 247 -22.00 14.85 11.02
N GLN A 248 -20.70 15.00 11.30
CA GLN A 248 -19.70 13.95 11.09
C GLN A 248 -19.91 12.78 12.06
N LYS A 249 -20.24 13.04 13.33
CA LYS A 249 -20.57 11.98 14.31
C LYS A 249 -21.83 11.20 13.89
N GLN A 250 -22.88 11.89 13.43
CA GLN A 250 -24.10 11.23 12.94
C GLN A 250 -23.86 10.44 11.65
N ARG A 251 -23.00 10.91 10.75
CA ARG A 251 -22.67 10.21 9.50
C ARG A 251 -21.89 8.93 9.77
N LEU A 252 -20.90 8.99 10.66
CA LEU A 252 -20.16 7.81 11.12
C LEU A 252 -21.07 6.80 11.86
N ALA A 253 -21.98 7.29 12.71
CA ALA A 253 -22.96 6.44 13.39
C ALA A 253 -23.90 5.73 12.39
N ARG A 254 -24.38 6.42 11.34
CA ARG A 254 -25.23 5.83 10.31
C ARG A 254 -24.47 4.80 9.46
N LEU A 255 -23.20 5.04 9.15
CA LEU A 255 -22.37 4.08 8.44
C LEU A 255 -22.14 2.81 9.28
N SER A 256 -21.80 2.97 10.56
CA SER A 256 -21.62 1.84 11.48
C SER A 256 -22.90 0.99 11.61
N ALA A 257 -24.08 1.61 11.59
CA ALA A 257 -25.36 0.92 11.62
C ALA A 257 -25.66 0.17 10.30
N SER A 258 -25.29 0.75 9.15
CA SER A 258 -25.46 0.12 7.83
C SER A 258 -24.55 -1.10 7.67
N ILE A 259 -23.31 -1.01 8.13
CA ILE A 259 -22.34 -2.12 8.16
C ILE A 259 -22.87 -3.25 9.06
N ARG A 260 -23.37 -2.93 10.27
CA ARG A 260 -23.98 -3.93 11.17
C ARG A 260 -25.20 -4.62 10.55
N GLN A 261 -26.04 -3.90 9.81
CA GLN A 261 -27.20 -4.48 9.12
C GLN A 261 -26.80 -5.41 7.96
N PHE A 262 -25.75 -5.06 7.21
CA PHE A 262 -25.22 -5.92 6.16
C PHE A 262 -24.73 -7.27 6.70
N PHE A 263 -24.00 -7.27 7.82
CA PHE A 263 -23.54 -8.50 8.47
C PHE A 263 -24.65 -9.29 9.19
N ALA A 264 -25.69 -8.62 9.68
CA ALA A 264 -26.87 -9.30 10.24
C ALA A 264 -27.73 -9.99 9.16
N GLY A 265 -27.71 -9.48 7.92
CA GLY A 265 -28.36 -10.11 6.77
C GLY A 265 -27.66 -11.39 6.28
N GLN A 266 -26.33 -11.39 6.30
CA GLN A 266 -25.50 -12.55 5.90
C GLN A 266 -25.64 -13.74 6.88
N LYS A 267 -25.89 -13.49 8.17
CA LYS A 267 -26.11 -14.57 9.17
C LYS A 267 -27.48 -15.27 9.06
N LYS A 268 -28.44 -14.74 8.29
CA LYS A 268 -29.79 -15.32 8.17
C LYS A 268 -30.00 -16.26 6.97
N THR A 269 -29.04 -16.37 6.05
CA THR A 269 -29.19 -17.20 4.84
C THR A 269 -28.54 -18.58 4.93
N SER A 270 -27.97 -18.98 6.07
CA SER A 270 -27.48 -20.34 6.32
C SER A 270 -28.28 -21.03 7.43
N SER A 271 -29.53 -21.37 7.14
CA SER A 271 -30.27 -22.34 7.96
C SER A 271 -31.01 -23.34 7.06
N THR A 272 -30.39 -24.48 6.81
CA THR A 272 -31.10 -25.73 6.50
C THR A 272 -30.55 -26.81 7.44
N PRO A 273 -31.39 -27.62 8.10
CA PRO A 273 -31.00 -28.45 9.22
C PRO A 273 -30.46 -29.81 8.76
N GLY A 274 -29.27 -30.17 9.23
CA GLY A 274 -28.68 -31.51 9.09
C GLY A 274 -27.78 -31.80 10.28
N GLY A 275 -28.05 -32.90 10.99
CA GLY A 275 -27.43 -33.28 12.27
C GLY A 275 -25.93 -33.59 12.23
N PRO A 276 -25.36 -34.03 13.37
CA PRO A 276 -23.96 -33.80 13.72
C PRO A 276 -23.02 -34.85 13.10
N LEU A 277 -21.98 -34.39 12.41
CA LEU A 277 -20.84 -35.22 12.02
C LEU A 277 -19.62 -34.83 12.84
N ASN A 278 -19.32 -35.70 13.82
CA ASN A 278 -18.06 -35.79 14.53
C ASN A 278 -16.90 -35.98 13.54
N LEU A 279 -16.01 -35.00 13.44
CA LEU A 279 -14.71 -35.19 12.77
C LEU A 279 -13.60 -35.27 13.82
N LYS A 280 -13.34 -36.50 14.29
CA LYS A 280 -12.11 -36.84 14.99
C LYS A 280 -10.94 -36.71 14.02
N ARG A 281 -9.95 -35.89 14.38
CA ARG A 281 -8.61 -35.87 13.79
C ARG A 281 -8.02 -37.28 13.83
N LYS A 282 -7.61 -37.81 12.68
CA LYS A 282 -6.71 -38.94 12.59
C LYS A 282 -5.42 -38.47 11.92
N LEU A 283 -4.38 -38.40 12.75
CA LEU A 283 -2.98 -38.27 12.36
C LEU A 283 -2.65 -39.37 11.34
N MET A 284 -2.03 -39.01 10.23
CA MET A 284 -1.47 -39.96 9.27
C MET A 284 0.04 -39.68 9.19
N ARG A 285 0.84 -40.66 9.61
CA ARG A 285 2.30 -40.70 9.44
C ARG A 285 2.63 -41.24 8.04
N PRO A 286 3.79 -40.89 7.47
CA PRO A 286 4.33 -41.55 6.30
C PRO A 286 5.10 -42.81 6.72
N ASP A 287 5.07 -43.84 5.89
CA ASP A 287 6.25 -44.53 5.33
C ASP A 287 5.85 -45.86 4.64
N ASP A 288 6.67 -46.21 3.65
CA ASP A 288 6.89 -47.53 3.03
C ASP A 288 5.85 -48.08 2.02
N ASP A 289 6.22 -48.09 0.73
CA ASP A 289 6.49 -49.34 0.00
C ASP A 289 7.02 -49.07 -1.44
N GLU A 290 8.34 -49.17 -1.62
CA GLU A 290 8.96 -49.46 -2.92
C GLU A 290 9.42 -50.92 -2.92
N SER A 291 8.80 -51.77 -3.74
CA SER A 291 9.49 -52.95 -4.26
C SER A 291 8.94 -53.47 -5.60
N ARG A 292 9.89 -53.53 -6.56
CA ARG A 292 10.12 -54.56 -7.60
C ARG A 292 9.08 -54.78 -8.71
N ASP A 293 9.52 -54.70 -9.96
CA ASP A 293 9.97 -55.91 -10.69
C ASP A 293 10.81 -55.57 -11.94
N ASP A 294 11.85 -56.38 -12.18
CA ASP A 294 12.83 -56.30 -13.27
C ASP A 294 12.68 -57.56 -14.15
N GLY A 295 12.63 -57.38 -15.47
CA GLY A 295 12.39 -58.49 -16.40
C GLY A 295 12.60 -58.09 -17.87
N GLY A 296 13.86 -58.13 -18.31
CA GLY A 296 14.29 -57.66 -19.62
C GLY A 296 13.81 -58.45 -20.85
N LYS A 297 14.01 -57.84 -22.04
CA LYS A 297 14.06 -58.57 -23.31
C LYS A 297 15.02 -57.90 -24.30
N LYS A 298 16.07 -58.65 -24.66
CA LYS A 298 17.05 -58.38 -25.71
C LYS A 298 16.39 -58.23 -27.08
N ARG A 299 16.87 -57.31 -27.91
CA ARG A 299 16.84 -57.45 -29.38
C ARG A 299 18.04 -56.79 -30.05
N LYS A 300 18.86 -57.64 -30.67
CA LYS A 300 19.95 -57.32 -31.61
C LYS A 300 19.40 -56.57 -32.82
N ARG A 301 20.15 -55.58 -33.33
CA ARG A 301 20.14 -55.22 -34.75
C ARG A 301 21.57 -55.07 -35.27
N HIS A 302 21.80 -55.75 -36.39
CA HIS A 302 23.03 -55.78 -37.16
C HIS A 302 23.37 -54.42 -37.74
N ARG A 303 24.68 -54.13 -37.77
CA ARG A 303 25.30 -53.14 -38.66
C ARG A 303 26.12 -53.95 -39.67
N THR A 304 25.78 -53.85 -40.94
CA THR A 304 26.62 -54.30 -42.05
C THR A 304 27.33 -53.07 -42.62
N GLN A 305 28.52 -53.31 -43.14
CA GLN A 305 29.32 -52.38 -43.95
C GLN A 305 28.55 -51.91 -45.19
#